data_AF-A0A916W806-F1
#
_entry.id   AF-A0A916W806-F1
#
_cell.length_a   1.000
_cell.length_b   1.000
_cell.length_c   1.000
_cell.angle_alpha   90.00
_cell.angle_beta   90.00
_cell.angle_gamma   90.00
#
_symmetry.space_group_name_H-M   'P 1'
#
loop_
_entity.id
_entity.type
_entity.pdbx_description
1 polymer ?
#
loop_
_entity_poly.entity_id
_entity_poly.type
_entity_poly.pdbx_seq_one_letter_code
_entity_poly.pdbx_strand_id
1 'polypeptide(L)' 'MPAHPLVDKALIMRLLDELAEYRLSDEEVDLTLVRDGPVDLDLLAECKREHPFYGRQAATPPMGDRPLRPR' A
#
# COMPACT_ATOMS: atom_id res chain seq x y z
N MET A 1 -24.30 3.19 -11.51
CA MET A 1 -24.23 2.20 -10.41
C MET A 1 -23.74 2.93 -9.17
N PRO A 2 -24.31 2.71 -7.97
CA PRO A 2 -23.69 3.25 -6.77
C PRO A 2 -22.31 2.61 -6.65
N ALA A 3 -21.26 3.44 -6.64
CA ALA A 3 -19.91 2.96 -6.39
C ALA A 3 -19.91 2.42 -4.96
N HIS A 4 -19.91 1.10 -4.80
CA HIS A 4 -19.77 0.51 -3.48
C HIS A 4 -18.41 0.94 -2.96
N PRO A 5 -18.35 1.62 -1.81
CA PRO A 5 -17.08 2.06 -1.29
C PRO A 5 -16.22 0.82 -1.06
N LEU A 6 -14.98 0.86 -1.55
CA LEU A 6 -13.97 -0.16 -1.29
C LEU A 6 -13.50 0.03 0.16
N VAL A 7 -14.37 -0.34 1.11
CA VAL A 7 -14.17 -0.27 2.57
C VAL A 7 -13.99 -1.65 3.19
N ASP A 8 -14.05 -2.71 2.37
CA ASP A 8 -13.87 -4.08 2.84
C ASP A 8 -12.41 -4.48 2.78
N LYS A 9 -11.81 -4.72 3.94
CA LYS A 9 -10.40 -5.12 4.11
C LYS A 9 -10.04 -6.34 3.26
N ALA A 10 -10.93 -7.33 3.23
CA ALA A 10 -10.73 -8.56 2.46
C ALA A 10 -10.72 -8.30 0.94
N LEU A 11 -11.51 -7.33 0.49
CA LEU A 11 -11.60 -6.96 -0.93
C LEU A 11 -10.37 -6.14 -1.34
N ILE A 12 -9.94 -5.21 -0.49
CA ILE A 12 -8.71 -4.44 -0.68
C ILE A 12 -7.49 -5.36 -0.72
N MET A 13 -7.38 -6.33 0.19
CA MET A 13 -6.25 -7.27 0.17
C MET A 13 -6.22 -8.11 -1.12
N ARG A 14 -7.37 -8.58 -1.61
CA ARG A 14 -7.43 -9.29 -2.90
C ARG A 14 -7.00 -8.40 -4.08
N LEU A 15 -7.44 -7.14 -4.10
CA LEU A 15 -7.00 -6.17 -5.10
C LEU A 15 -5.49 -5.91 -5.02
N LEU A 16 -4.95 -5.75 -3.81
CA LEU A 16 -3.51 -5.59 -3.62
C LEU A 16 -2.72 -6.81 -4.10
N ASP A 17 -3.21 -8.03 -3.85
CA ASP A 17 -2.61 -9.27 -4.38
C ASP A 17 -2.61 -9.26 -5.92
N GLU A 18 -3.75 -8.96 -6.56
CA GLU A 18 -3.85 -8.86 -8.02
C GLU A 18 -2.90 -7.78 -8.57
N LEU A 19 -2.87 -6.59 -7.98
CA LEU A 19 -2.00 -5.49 -8.41
C LEU A 19 -0.50 -5.82 -8.17
N ALA A 20 -0.20 -6.61 -7.13
CA ALA A 20 1.14 -7.12 -6.88
C ALA A 20 1.58 -8.14 -7.93
N GLU A 21 0.66 -8.93 -8.51
CA GLU A 21 0.96 -9.79 -9.66
C GLU A 21 1.39 -8.96 -10.88
N TYR A 22 0.78 -7.78 -11.07
CA TYR A 22 1.17 -6.81 -12.10
C TYR A 22 2.41 -5.98 -11.75
N ARG A 23 3.01 -6.18 -10.56
CA ARG A 23 4.19 -5.44 -10.05
C ARG A 23 3.97 -3.92 -10.00
N LEU A 24 2.74 -3.49 -9.76
CA LEU A 24 2.40 -2.07 -9.70
C LEU A 24 2.99 -1.41 -8.45
N SER A 25 3.41 -0.15 -8.60
CA SER A 25 3.95 0.68 -7.53
C SER A 25 2.83 1.20 -6.61
N ASP A 26 3.18 1.63 -5.39
CA ASP A 26 2.23 2.15 -4.40
C ASP A 26 1.35 3.28 -4.96
N GLU A 27 1.95 4.23 -5.68
CA GLU A 27 1.22 5.33 -6.33
C GLU A 27 0.29 4.86 -7.46
N GLU A 28 0.68 3.82 -8.20
CA GLU A 28 -0.13 3.27 -9.29
C GLU A 28 -1.34 2.49 -8.75
N VAL A 29 -1.16 1.81 -7.62
CA VAL A 29 -2.21 1.14 -6.86
C VAL A 29 -3.24 2.16 -6.39
N ASP A 30 -2.79 3.24 -5.76
CA ASP A 30 -3.67 4.30 -5.25
C ASP A 30 -4.46 4.96 -6.40
N LEU A 31 -3.79 5.26 -7.53
CA LEU A 31 -4.45 5.79 -8.73
C LEU A 31 -5.48 4.83 -9.32
N THR A 32 -5.20 3.53 -9.32
CA THR A 32 -6.11 2.52 -9.85
C THR A 32 -7.35 2.37 -8.96
N LEU A 33 -7.15 2.32 -7.66
CA LEU A 33 -8.23 2.21 -6.68
C LEU A 33 -9.14 3.44 -6.66
N VAL A 34 -8.57 4.65 -6.71
CA VAL A 34 -9.33 5.92 -6.78
C VAL A 34 -10.13 6.04 -8.08
N ARG A 35 -9.64 5.46 -9.18
CA ARG A 35 -10.36 5.43 -10.47
C ARG A 35 -11.52 4.45 -10.48
N ASP A 36 -11.39 3.34 -9.75
CA ASP A 36 -12.44 2.31 -9.67
C ASP A 36 -13.60 2.75 -8.73
N GLY A 37 -13.30 3.54 -7.70
CA GLY A 37 -14.33 4.12 -6.85
C GLY A 37 -13.80 4.81 -5.59
N PRO A 38 -14.71 5.22 -4.68
CA PRO A 38 -14.33 5.73 -3.37
C PRO A 38 -13.69 4.59 -2.56
N VAL A 39 -12.38 4.66 -2.37
CA VAL A 39 -11.59 3.73 -1.55
C VAL A 39 -11.27 4.37 -0.21
N ASP A 40 -11.26 3.56 0.84
CA ASP A 40 -10.78 3.98 2.15
C ASP A 40 -9.24 3.95 2.15
N LEU A 41 -8.62 5.14 2.10
CA LEU A 41 -7.17 5.28 2.06
C LEU A 41 -6.49 4.85 3.37
N ASP A 42 -7.17 5.03 4.51
CA ASP A 42 -6.64 4.61 5.81
C ASP A 42 -6.60 3.07 5.87
N LEU A 43 -7.68 2.41 5.44
CA LEU A 43 -7.75 0.95 5.36
C LEU A 43 -6.78 0.40 4.32
N LEU A 44 -6.63 1.07 3.18
CA LEU A 44 -5.64 0.72 2.17
C LEU A 44 -4.22 0.79 2.72
N ALA A 45 -3.87 1.85 3.45
CA ALA A 45 -2.56 1.98 4.09
C ALA A 45 -2.30 0.88 5.13
N GLU A 46 -3.31 0.48 5.91
CA GLU A 46 -3.21 -0.66 6.82
C GLU A 46 -2.95 -1.97 6.06
N CYS A 47 -3.75 -2.24 5.02
CA CYS A 47 -3.59 -3.44 4.20
C CYS A 47 -2.22 -3.49 3.51
N LYS A 48 -1.75 -2.35 2.96
CA LYS A 48 -0.44 -2.24 2.33
C LYS A 48 0.69 -2.54 3.32
N ARG A 49 0.58 -2.11 4.58
CA ARG A 49 1.55 -2.42 5.65
C ARG A 49 1.56 -3.89 6.02
N GLU A 50 0.41 -4.54 6.04
CA GLU A 50 0.32 -5.99 6.31
C GLU A 50 0.74 -6.84 5.11
N HIS A 51 0.66 -6.29 3.89
CA HIS A 51 0.95 -7.02 2.66
C HIS A 51 2.46 -7.33 2.52
N PRO A 52 2.88 -8.57 2.21
CA PRO A 52 4.30 -8.91 2.11
C PRO A 52 5.02 -8.19 0.96
N PHE A 53 4.30 -7.80 -0.09
CA PHE A 53 4.84 -7.06 -1.24
C PHE A 53 5.02 -5.56 -0.96
N TYR A 54 4.03 -4.92 -0.34
CA TYR A 54 4.01 -3.47 -0.11
C TYR A 54 4.55 -3.07 1.28
N GLY A 55 4.30 -3.89 2.30
CA GLY A 55 4.66 -3.64 3.69
C GLY A 55 6.16 -3.62 3.95
N ARG A 56 6.94 -4.27 3.08
CA ARG A 56 8.40 -4.24 3.16
C ARG A 56 9.00 -2.88 2.82
N GLN A 57 8.31 -2.03 2.05
CA GLN A 57 8.77 -0.68 1.74
C GLN A 57 8.57 0.28 2.92
N ALA A 58 7.45 0.14 3.65
CA ALA A 58 7.14 0.96 4.82
C ALA A 58 8.08 0.70 6.03
N ALA A 59 8.76 -0.46 6.06
CA ALA A 59 9.69 -0.84 7.11
C ALA A 59 11.15 -0.45 6.82
N THR A 60 11.41 0.34 5.78
CA THR A 60 12.74 0.95 5.60
C THR A 60 12.76 2.26 6.38
N PRO A 61 13.34 2.32 7.61
CA PRO A 61 13.71 3.61 8.15
C PRO A 61 14.66 4.28 7.13
N PRO A 62 14.59 5.61 6.94
CA PRO A 62 15.59 6.29 6.15
C PRO A 62 16.96 5.91 6.72
N MET A 63 17.84 5.38 5.87
CA MET A 63 19.27 5.33 6.14
C MET A 63 19.71 6.73 6.55
N GLY A 64 19.83 6.95 7.86
CA GLY A 64 20.08 8.28 8.43
C GLY A 64 20.85 8.29 9.74
N ASP A 65 21.21 7.12 10.31
CA ASP A 65 22.11 7.09 11.47
C ASP A 65 23.36 6.28 11.15
N ARG A 66 24.26 6.96 10.44
CA ARG A 66 25.64 6.51 10.25
C ARG A 66 26.37 6.84 11.56
N PRO A 67 26.90 5.86 12.32
CA PRO A 67 27.59 6.17 13.55
C PRO A 67 28.90 6.89 13.21
N LEU A 68 28.91 8.21 13.35
CA LEU A 68 30.13 9.00 13.42
C LEU A 68 30.82 8.64 14.73
N ARG A 69 31.70 7.64 14.69
CA ARG A 69 32.76 7.47 15.69
C ARG A 69 33.85 8.52 15.42
N PRO A 70 34.13 9.46 16.32
CA PRO A 70 35.45 10.08 16.37
C PRO A 70 36.38 9.18 17.21
N ARG A 71 37.66 9.19 16.81
CA ARG A 71 38.77 8.47 17.43
C ARG A 71 39.15 9.04 18.80
#